data_AF-A0A1W6BYG3-F1
#
_entry.id   AF-A0A1W6BYG3-F1
#
_cell.length_a   1.000
_cell.length_b   1.000
_cell.length_c   1.000
_cell.angle_alpha   90.00
_cell.angle_beta   90.00
_cell.angle_gamma   90.00
#
_symmetry.space_group_name_H-M   'P 1'
#
loop_
_entity.id
_entity.type
_entity.pdbx_description
1 polymer ?
#
loop_
_entity_poly.entity_id
_entity_poly.type
_entity_poly.pdbx_seq_one_letter_code
_entity_poly.pdbx_strand_id
1 'polypeptide(L)'
;MKKIALPLVAGVALFFNACGSNDMEDTALKNKKYYETHLDEAKAKAKWCFEKLDISYKNINDMNDLVNLMNKSDSLYRKFAYNKSENYKDVSNRIRGIDIHNCLYAGWILKNY
;
A
#
# COMPACT_ATOMS: atom_id res chain seq x y z
N MET A 1 4.27 -30.90 47.39
CA MET A 1 4.80 -31.07 46.01
C MET A 1 3.65 -31.34 45.06
N LYS A 2 3.29 -30.37 44.21
CA LYS A 2 2.45 -30.59 43.02
C LYS A 2 3.16 -29.90 41.87
N LYS A 3 3.67 -30.69 40.93
CA LYS A 3 4.19 -30.23 39.64
C LYS A 3 3.00 -29.83 38.78
N ILE A 4 2.97 -28.61 38.26
CA ILE A 4 2.08 -28.23 37.17
C ILE A 4 2.99 -27.85 36.01
N ALA A 5 2.80 -28.58 34.91
CA ALA A 5 3.53 -28.49 33.68
C ALA A 5 3.16 -27.21 32.90
N LEU A 6 4.15 -26.67 32.18
CA LEU A 6 3.99 -25.62 31.16
C LEU A 6 3.10 -26.08 29.99
N PRO A 7 2.50 -25.12 29.27
CA PRO A 7 2.98 -24.82 27.91
C PRO A 7 3.24 -23.30 27.77
N LEU A 8 4.42 -22.82 27.40
CA LEU A 8 5.07 -22.82 26.08
C LEU A 8 4.26 -22.14 24.96
N VAL A 9 4.70 -20.91 24.65
CA VAL A 9 4.68 -20.19 23.36
C VAL A 9 3.32 -19.87 22.71
N ALA A 10 3.06 -18.57 22.60
CA ALA A 10 2.58 -17.97 21.36
C ALA A 10 3.10 -16.53 21.30
N GLY A 11 4.40 -16.39 20.97
CA GLY A 11 4.84 -15.16 20.34
C GLY A 11 4.01 -15.02 19.08
N VAL A 12 3.22 -13.96 18.97
CA VAL A 12 2.47 -13.64 17.76
C VAL A 12 3.51 -13.21 16.73
N ALA A 13 4.17 -14.19 16.14
CA ALA A 13 4.90 -14.01 14.92
C ALA A 13 3.82 -13.83 13.84
N LEU A 14 3.45 -12.58 13.58
CA LEU A 14 2.72 -12.19 12.37
C LEU A 14 3.67 -12.37 11.17
N PHE A 15 4.11 -13.60 10.93
CA PHE A 15 4.52 -14.01 9.61
C PHE A 15 3.23 -14.12 8.81
N PHE A 16 2.90 -13.04 8.11
CA PHE A 16 1.95 -13.09 7.01
C PHE A 16 2.50 -14.07 5.99
N ASN A 17 2.06 -15.32 6.13
CA ASN A 17 2.16 -16.33 5.09
C ASN A 17 1.57 -15.74 3.82
N ALA A 18 2.42 -15.67 2.80
CA ALA A 18 2.03 -15.51 1.42
C ALA A 18 0.99 -16.59 1.07
N CYS A 19 -0.28 -16.20 1.04
CA CYS A 19 -1.36 -17.00 0.49
C CYS A 19 -2.45 -16.06 -0.03
N GLY A 20 -2.32 -15.67 -1.31
CA GLY A 20 -3.45 -15.74 -2.23
C GLY A 20 -4.55 -14.69 -2.19
N SER A 21 -4.40 -13.55 -1.51
CA SER A 21 -5.26 -12.39 -1.78
C SER A 21 -4.42 -11.27 -2.40
N ASN A 22 -4.45 -11.17 -3.73
CA ASN A 22 -3.88 -10.05 -4.50
C ASN A 22 -4.63 -8.72 -4.29
N ASP A 23 -5.49 -8.63 -3.28
CA ASP A 23 -6.20 -7.41 -2.92
C ASP A 23 -5.47 -6.72 -1.78
N MET A 24 -4.46 -5.93 -2.15
CA MET A 24 -3.91 -4.88 -1.30
C MET A 24 -4.82 -3.64 -1.34
N GLU A 25 -6.14 -3.82 -1.30
CA GLU A 25 -7.09 -2.72 -1.19
C GLU A 25 -7.10 -2.21 0.25
N ASP A 26 -6.65 -0.99 0.44
CA ASP A 26 -6.54 -0.38 1.76
C ASP A 26 -7.84 0.31 2.16
N THR A 27 -8.26 0.07 3.40
CA THR A 27 -9.40 0.78 4.01
C THR A 27 -8.98 1.99 4.83
N ALA A 28 -7.66 2.24 4.97
CA ALA A 28 -7.09 3.35 5.72
C ALA A 28 -5.92 4.03 5.00
N LEU A 29 -5.81 5.35 5.20
CA LEU A 29 -4.70 6.14 4.68
C LEU A 29 -3.41 5.83 5.44
N LYS A 30 -2.35 5.51 4.69
CA LYS A 30 -1.00 5.28 5.21
C LYS A 30 -0.11 6.42 4.76
N ASN A 31 0.57 7.04 5.71
CA ASN A 31 1.42 8.19 5.46
C ASN A 31 2.88 7.78 5.20
N LYS A 32 3.71 8.78 4.91
CA LYS A 32 5.15 8.63 4.73
C LYS A 32 5.81 7.82 5.86
N LYS A 33 5.60 8.22 7.11
CA LYS A 33 6.21 7.60 8.30
C LYS A 33 5.87 6.12 8.42
N TYR A 34 4.64 5.73 8.08
CA TYR A 34 4.24 4.33 8.06
C TYR A 34 5.11 3.52 7.10
N TYR A 35 5.26 3.97 5.85
CA TYR A 35 6.02 3.23 4.85
C TYR A 35 7.54 3.30 5.07
N GLU A 36 8.08 4.36 5.69
CA GLU A 36 9.48 4.41 6.14
C GLU A 36 9.83 3.24 7.08
N THR A 37 8.88 2.83 7.93
CA THR A 37 9.08 1.72 8.88
C THR A 37 8.57 0.37 8.37
N HIS A 38 7.92 0.32 7.20
CA HIS A 38 7.34 -0.89 6.60
C HIS A 38 7.73 -0.98 5.11
N LEU A 39 9.03 -1.04 4.82
CA LEU A 39 9.55 -1.00 3.45
C LEU A 39 9.07 -2.18 2.57
N ASP A 40 8.91 -3.38 3.14
CA ASP A 40 8.43 -4.53 2.38
C ASP A 40 6.97 -4.35 1.95
N GLU A 41 6.17 -3.70 2.82
CA GLU A 41 4.79 -3.32 2.49
C GLU A 41 4.77 -2.20 1.45
N ALA A 42 5.70 -1.24 1.52
CA ALA A 42 5.85 -0.21 0.49
C ALA A 42 6.13 -0.84 -0.89
N LYS A 43 7.04 -1.83 -0.96
CA LYS A 43 7.34 -2.59 -2.20
C LYS A 43 6.12 -3.35 -2.70
N ALA A 44 5.43 -4.06 -1.81
CA ALA A 44 4.23 -4.81 -2.17
C ALA A 44 3.12 -3.88 -2.69
N LYS A 45 2.89 -2.75 -2.01
CA LYS A 45 1.90 -1.76 -2.42
C LYS A 45 2.25 -1.14 -3.76
N ALA A 46 3.49 -0.70 -3.97
CA ALA A 46 3.90 -0.10 -5.23
C ALA A 46 3.77 -1.07 -6.42
N LYS A 47 4.12 -2.36 -6.26
CA LYS A 47 3.86 -3.40 -7.27
C LYS A 47 2.38 -3.51 -7.61
N TRP A 48 1.54 -3.65 -6.59
CA TRP A 48 0.09 -3.69 -6.76
C TRP A 48 -0.45 -2.45 -7.48
N CYS A 49 0.12 -1.27 -7.19
CA CYS A 49 -0.27 -0.03 -7.85
C CYS A 49 0.13 0.03 -9.34
N PHE A 50 1.29 -0.52 -9.73
CA PHE A 50 1.64 -0.64 -11.15
C PHE A 50 0.60 -1.47 -11.90
N GLU A 51 0.18 -2.60 -11.32
CA GLU A 51 -0.84 -3.48 -11.91
C GLU A 51 -2.21 -2.80 -11.99
N LYS A 52 -2.70 -2.23 -10.89
CA LYS A 52 -4.05 -1.65 -10.83
C LYS A 52 -4.18 -0.34 -11.60
N LEU A 53 -3.09 0.41 -11.76
CA LEU A 53 -3.08 1.67 -12.52
C LEU A 53 -2.67 1.48 -13.99
N ASP A 54 -2.45 0.23 -14.41
CA ASP A 54 -2.01 -0.15 -15.76
C ASP A 54 -0.76 0.64 -16.19
N ILE A 55 0.25 0.61 -15.32
CA ILE A 55 1.55 1.26 -15.54
C ILE A 55 2.58 0.15 -15.74
N SER A 56 3.18 0.10 -16.94
CA SER A 56 4.30 -0.80 -17.20
C SER A 56 5.50 -0.42 -16.33
N TYR A 57 6.16 -1.42 -15.75
CA TYR A 57 7.39 -1.25 -14.99
C TYR A 57 8.32 -2.44 -15.24
N LYS A 58 9.62 -2.18 -15.23
CA LYS A 58 10.67 -3.20 -15.38
C LYS A 58 11.08 -3.75 -14.02
N ASN A 59 11.25 -2.85 -13.06
CA ASN A 59 11.74 -3.17 -11.73
C ASN A 59 11.22 -2.14 -10.73
N ILE A 60 10.84 -2.61 -9.55
CA ILE A 60 10.39 -1.75 -8.44
C ILE A 60 11.47 -0.80 -7.92
N ASN A 61 12.75 -1.06 -8.23
CA ASN A 61 13.87 -0.19 -7.88
C ASN A 61 14.27 0.78 -9.01
N ASP A 62 13.60 0.76 -10.16
CA ASP A 62 13.88 1.71 -11.23
C ASP A 62 13.27 3.08 -10.90
N MET A 63 14.11 4.12 -10.84
CA MET A 63 13.68 5.46 -10.47
C MET A 63 12.66 6.07 -11.44
N ASN A 64 12.76 5.77 -12.75
CA ASN A 64 11.82 6.30 -13.74
C ASN A 64 10.46 5.63 -13.58
N ASP A 65 10.43 4.33 -13.33
CA ASP A 65 9.19 3.59 -13.07
C ASP A 65 8.48 4.14 -11.82
N LEU A 66 9.23 4.38 -10.74
CA LEU A 66 8.68 4.97 -9.51
C LEU A 66 8.17 6.41 -9.72
N VAL A 67 8.87 7.23 -10.52
CA VAL A 67 8.40 8.57 -10.88
C VAL A 67 7.11 8.50 -11.70
N ASN A 68 7.00 7.56 -12.65
CA ASN A 68 5.78 7.36 -13.43
C ASN A 68 4.60 6.94 -12.55
N LEU A 69 4.83 6.02 -11.61
CA LEU A 69 3.84 5.63 -10.61
C LEU A 69 3.36 6.83 -9.79
N MET A 70 4.30 7.64 -9.27
CA MET A 70 3.97 8.82 -8.47
C MET A 70 3.17 9.84 -9.29
N ASN A 71 3.56 10.12 -10.53
CA ASN A 71 2.88 11.08 -11.40
C ASN A 71 1.46 10.63 -11.74
N LYS A 72 1.27 9.35 -12.09
CA LYS A 72 -0.06 8.78 -12.36
C LYS A 72 -0.94 8.83 -11.11
N SER A 73 -0.38 8.45 -9.96
CA SER A 73 -1.09 8.44 -8.67
C SER A 73 -1.49 9.85 -8.25
N ASP A 74 -0.60 10.84 -8.35
CA ASP A 74 -0.91 12.24 -8.04
C ASP A 74 -1.97 12.81 -8.98
N SER A 75 -1.89 12.52 -10.28
CA SER A 75 -2.90 12.92 -11.26
C SER A 75 -4.29 12.38 -10.91
N LEU A 76 -4.38 11.09 -10.57
CA LEU A 76 -5.63 10.47 -10.15
C LEU A 76 -6.10 11.03 -8.80
N TYR A 77 -5.22 11.15 -7.82
CA TYR A 77 -5.53 11.70 -6.51
C TYR A 77 -6.12 13.11 -6.63
N ARG A 78 -5.52 13.97 -7.46
CA ARG A 78 -6.05 15.30 -7.77
C ARG A 78 -7.41 15.20 -8.44
N LYS A 79 -7.62 14.33 -9.42
CA LYS A 79 -8.95 14.14 -10.03
C LYS A 79 -10.00 13.78 -8.98
N PHE A 80 -9.70 12.88 -8.05
CA PHE A 80 -10.60 12.54 -6.94
C PHE A 80 -10.79 13.71 -5.97
N ALA A 81 -9.72 14.37 -5.55
CA ALA A 81 -9.74 15.47 -4.58
C ALA A 81 -10.40 16.76 -5.12
N TYR A 82 -10.29 17.05 -6.42
CA TYR A 82 -10.95 18.18 -7.07
C TYR A 82 -12.41 17.89 -7.43
N ASN A 83 -12.80 16.63 -7.70
CA ASN A 83 -14.20 16.21 -7.83
C ASN A 83 -14.93 16.04 -6.48
N LYS A 84 -14.50 16.77 -5.45
CA LYS A 84 -14.98 16.67 -4.06
C LYS A 84 -16.46 16.96 -3.86
N SER A 85 -17.21 17.46 -4.85
CA SER A 85 -18.62 17.81 -4.66
C SER A 85 -19.63 16.71 -4.98
N GLU A 86 -19.33 15.72 -5.82
CA GLU A 86 -20.38 14.79 -6.30
C GLU A 86 -20.09 13.28 -6.15
N ASN A 87 -18.83 12.84 -6.12
CA ASN A 87 -18.51 11.40 -6.30
C ASN A 87 -18.00 10.63 -5.06
N TYR A 88 -17.88 11.26 -3.89
CA TYR A 88 -17.48 10.57 -2.64
C TYR A 88 -18.63 9.84 -1.92
N LYS A 89 -19.83 9.80 -2.50
CA LYS A 89 -20.97 9.06 -1.93
C LYS A 89 -20.84 7.53 -2.07
N ASP A 90 -19.99 7.06 -2.98
CA ASP A 90 -19.77 5.63 -3.21
C ASP A 90 -18.54 5.12 -2.41
N VAL A 91 -18.75 4.09 -1.61
CA VAL A 91 -17.70 3.38 -0.83
C VAL A 91 -16.58 2.91 -1.76
N SER A 92 -16.89 2.48 -2.98
CA SER A 92 -15.90 2.07 -3.99
C SER A 92 -14.95 3.22 -4.38
N ASN A 93 -15.49 4.43 -4.55
CA ASN A 93 -14.67 5.61 -4.88
C ASN A 93 -13.81 6.07 -3.70
N ARG A 94 -14.30 5.88 -2.47
CA ARG A 94 -13.51 6.15 -1.26
C ARG A 94 -12.35 5.18 -1.09
N ILE A 95 -12.57 3.88 -1.30
CA ILE A 95 -11.52 2.85 -1.27
C ILE A 95 -10.47 3.15 -2.36
N ARG A 96 -10.90 3.42 -3.59
CA ARG A 96 -9.99 3.84 -4.68
C ARG A 96 -9.15 5.07 -4.31
N GLY A 97 -9.75 6.07 -3.66
CA GLY A 97 -9.03 7.26 -3.21
C GLY A 97 -7.96 6.98 -2.14
N ILE A 98 -8.24 6.04 -1.23
CA ILE A 98 -7.28 5.58 -0.22
C ILE A 98 -6.13 4.83 -0.89
N ASP A 99 -6.44 3.94 -1.82
CA ASP A 99 -5.42 3.19 -2.54
C ASP A 99 -4.49 4.10 -3.35
N ILE A 100 -5.05 5.06 -4.07
CA ILE A 100 -4.26 6.01 -4.87
C ILE A 100 -3.35 6.86 -3.97
N HIS A 101 -3.84 7.30 -2.81
CA HIS A 101 -3.01 7.98 -1.82
C HIS A 101 -1.85 7.08 -1.38
N ASN A 102 -2.16 5.83 -1.00
CA ASN A 102 -1.17 4.88 -0.53
C ASN A 102 -0.15 4.53 -1.64
N CYS A 103 -0.57 4.46 -2.91
CA CYS A 103 0.31 4.30 -4.07
C CYS A 103 1.32 5.45 -4.20
N LEU A 104 0.87 6.69 -4.01
CA LEU A 104 1.75 7.86 -4.06
C LEU A 104 2.84 7.80 -2.98
N TYR A 105 2.46 7.49 -1.73
CA TYR A 105 3.43 7.43 -0.63
C TYR A 105 4.35 6.22 -0.70
N ALA A 106 3.86 5.06 -1.13
CA ALA A 106 4.71 3.90 -1.38
C ALA A 106 5.76 4.21 -2.46
N GLY A 107 5.35 4.78 -3.60
CA GLY A 107 6.28 5.19 -4.65
C GLY A 107 7.27 6.27 -4.20
N TRP A 108 6.82 7.25 -3.42
CA TRP A 108 7.68 8.30 -2.86
C TRP A 108 8.76 7.71 -1.95
N ILE A 109 8.40 6.77 -1.08
CA ILE A 109 9.37 6.13 -0.17
C ILE A 109 10.40 5.33 -0.93
N LEU A 110 9.98 4.47 -1.85
CA LEU A 110 10.90 3.64 -2.63
C LEU A 110 11.83 4.44 -3.53
N LYS A 111 11.42 5.64 -3.96
CA LYS A 111 12.29 6.54 -4.75
C LYS A 111 13.44 7.12 -3.92
N ASN A 112 13.22 7.30 -2.61
CA ASN A 112 14.16 7.99 -1.72
C ASN A 112 14.95 7.04 -0.79
N TYR A 113 14.80 5.73 -0.97
CA TYR A 113 15.55 4.67 -0.29
C TYR A 113 16.46 3.95 -1.28
#